data_AF-E0US98-F1
#
_entry.id   AF-E0US98-F1
#
_cell.length_a   1.000
_cell.length_b   1.000
_cell.length_c   1.000
_cell.angle_alpha   90.00
_cell.angle_beta   90.00
_cell.angle_gamma   90.00
#
_symmetry.space_group_name_H-M   'P 1'
#
loop_
_entity.id
_entity.type
_entity.pdbx_description
1 polymer ?
#
loop_
_entity_poly.entity_id
_entity_poly.type
_entity_poly.pdbx_seq_one_letter_code
_entity_poly.pdbx_strand_id
1 'polypeptide(L)'
;MKKDETLKSLETAEIELTRFVETAKSLIDGIDAEDKVLPTSPRETKFGEWFYSDGQKLKALSNNPLECMSNIEQLHDKLHGRYREIFDLFYSQENKGGFLSKIFKPKQKVLTESELKLVNEEYVAMQKTAEELLAEISRLQRRLVAVSEEKINALV
;
A
#
# COMPACT_ATOMS: atom_id res chain seq x y z
N MET A 1 -20.03 -9.88 -5.90
CA MET A 1 -19.73 -8.71 -5.04
C MET A 1 -20.86 -7.69 -5.13
N LYS A 2 -21.15 -6.90 -4.08
CA LYS A 2 -22.14 -5.81 -4.17
C LYS A 2 -21.49 -4.50 -4.60
N LYS A 3 -22.20 -3.67 -5.38
CA LYS A 3 -21.70 -2.37 -5.85
C LYS A 3 -21.31 -1.44 -4.69
N ASP A 4 -22.18 -1.28 -3.70
CA ASP A 4 -21.93 -0.35 -2.59
C ASP A 4 -20.75 -0.80 -1.73
N GLU A 5 -20.63 -2.10 -1.46
CA GLU A 5 -19.48 -2.69 -0.76
C GLU A 5 -18.18 -2.46 -1.56
N THR A 6 -18.24 -2.61 -2.88
CA THR A 6 -17.10 -2.37 -3.78
C THR A 6 -16.64 -0.91 -3.75
N LEU A 7 -17.59 0.03 -3.87
CA LEU A 7 -17.29 1.46 -3.79
C LEU A 7 -16.75 1.83 -2.41
N LYS A 8 -17.27 1.22 -1.34
CA LYS A 8 -16.79 1.44 0.02
C LYS A 8 -15.37 0.92 0.24
N SER A 9 -15.03 -0.23 -0.35
CA SER A 9 -13.65 -0.75 -0.32
C SER A 9 -12.67 0.21 -1.01
N LEU A 10 -13.06 0.80 -2.16
CA LEU A 10 -12.23 1.78 -2.85
C LEU A 10 -12.05 3.07 -2.05
N GLU A 11 -13.12 3.61 -1.45
CA GLU A 11 -13.03 4.80 -0.58
C GLU A 11 -12.14 4.52 0.65
N THR A 12 -12.28 3.33 1.24
CA THR A 12 -11.45 2.92 2.39
C THR A 12 -9.98 2.80 1.98
N ALA A 13 -9.70 2.30 0.78
CA ALA A 13 -8.35 2.21 0.25
C ALA A 13 -7.68 3.58 0.09
N GLU A 14 -8.41 4.60 -0.38
CA GLU A 14 -7.89 5.96 -0.50
C GLU A 14 -7.46 6.51 0.88
N ILE A 15 -8.32 6.31 1.90
CA ILE A 15 -8.04 6.74 3.28
C ILE A 15 -6.84 5.98 3.87
N GLU A 16 -6.80 4.66 3.71
CA GLU A 16 -5.72 3.82 4.25
C GLU A 16 -4.38 4.14 3.56
N LEU A 17 -4.37 4.43 2.26
CA LEU A 17 -3.19 4.82 1.51
C LEU A 17 -2.63 6.18 1.97
N THR A 18 -3.48 7.18 2.19
CA THR A 18 -3.04 8.46 2.77
C THR A 18 -2.41 8.27 4.15
N ARG A 19 -3.09 7.51 5.03
CA ARG A 19 -2.57 7.20 6.37
C ARG A 19 -1.26 6.42 6.33
N PHE A 20 -1.09 5.53 5.36
CA PHE A 20 0.14 4.77 5.17
C PHE A 20 1.33 5.71 4.91
N VAL A 21 1.18 6.66 3.99
CA VAL A 21 2.22 7.64 3.67
C VAL A 21 2.54 8.55 4.87
N GLU A 22 1.51 9.05 5.56
CA GLU A 22 1.68 9.89 6.76
C GLU A 22 2.38 9.15 7.91
N THR A 23 2.04 7.86 8.10
CA THR A 23 2.64 7.03 9.13
C THR A 23 4.09 6.72 8.79
N ALA A 24 4.40 6.44 7.52
CA ALA A 24 5.78 6.25 7.07
C ALA A 24 6.62 7.53 7.30
N LYS A 25 6.06 8.72 7.06
CA LYS A 25 6.75 9.99 7.38
C LYS A 25 7.01 10.14 8.87
N SER A 26 6.02 9.83 9.70
CA SER A 26 6.15 9.90 11.15
C SER A 26 7.26 8.97 11.65
N LEU A 27 7.36 7.76 11.09
CA LEU A 27 8.44 6.81 11.38
C LEU A 27 9.82 7.36 10.98
N ILE A 28 9.93 8.00 9.82
CA ILE A 28 11.17 8.64 9.34
C ILE A 28 11.59 9.79 10.27
N ASP A 29 10.63 10.58 10.74
CA ASP A 29 10.86 11.73 11.63
C ASP A 29 11.12 11.32 13.09
N GLY A 30 10.98 10.04 13.42
CA GLY A 30 11.11 9.54 14.78
C GLY A 30 9.94 9.92 15.70
N ILE A 31 8.79 10.27 15.12
CA ILE A 31 7.56 10.63 15.84
C ILE A 31 6.72 9.36 16.00
N ASP A 32 6.46 8.93 17.23
CA ASP A 32 5.64 7.74 17.57
C ASP A 32 6.10 6.43 16.88
N ALA A 33 7.41 6.19 16.78
CA ALA A 33 7.95 4.97 16.15
C ALA A 33 7.66 3.69 16.95
N GLU A 34 7.42 3.82 18.25
CA GLU A 34 7.04 2.72 19.13
C GLU A 34 5.60 2.31 18.81
N ASP A 35 5.44 1.24 18.03
CA ASP A 35 4.21 0.51 17.68
C ASP A 35 3.58 0.74 16.29
N LYS A 36 4.15 1.61 15.44
CA LYS A 36 3.63 1.84 14.07
C LYS A 36 4.52 1.22 12.99
N VAL A 37 4.66 -0.12 13.00
CA VAL A 37 5.22 -0.84 11.84
C VAL A 37 4.11 -1.05 10.82
N LEU A 38 4.29 -0.51 9.61
CA LEU A 38 3.36 -0.73 8.52
C LEU A 38 3.65 -2.06 7.82
N PRO A 39 2.64 -2.68 7.17
CA PRO A 39 2.87 -3.88 6.38
C PRO A 39 3.83 -3.60 5.21
N THR A 40 4.84 -4.45 5.07
CA THR A 40 5.80 -4.39 3.95
C THR A 40 5.31 -5.16 2.72
N SER A 41 4.21 -5.90 2.87
CA SER A 41 3.55 -6.63 1.79
C SER A 41 2.22 -5.97 1.44
N PRO A 42 1.92 -5.75 0.15
CA PRO A 42 0.63 -5.20 -0.27
C PRO A 42 -0.54 -6.09 0.15
N ARG A 43 -0.34 -7.42 0.16
CA ARG A 43 -1.36 -8.42 0.50
C ARG A 43 -1.73 -8.45 1.98
N GLU A 44 -0.94 -7.81 2.85
CA GLU A 44 -1.21 -7.70 4.29
C GLU A 44 -2.05 -6.46 4.62
N THR A 45 -2.35 -5.62 3.63
CA THR A 45 -3.29 -4.50 3.79
C THR A 45 -4.72 -4.96 3.52
N LYS A 46 -5.72 -4.32 4.14
CA LYS A 46 -7.13 -4.63 3.86
C LYS A 46 -7.47 -4.39 2.39
N PHE A 47 -6.92 -3.33 1.80
CA PHE A 47 -7.05 -3.08 0.38
C PHE A 47 -6.46 -4.23 -0.45
N GLY A 48 -5.27 -4.71 -0.12
CA GLY A 48 -4.65 -5.85 -0.79
C GLY A 48 -5.47 -7.13 -0.65
N GLU A 49 -5.90 -7.46 0.56
CA GLU A 49 -6.77 -8.62 0.81
C GLU A 49 -8.02 -8.58 -0.07
N TRP A 50 -8.70 -7.44 -0.13
CA TRP A 50 -9.85 -7.22 -1.01
C TRP A 50 -9.47 -7.28 -2.49
N PHE A 51 -8.38 -6.61 -2.88
CA PHE A 51 -7.97 -6.46 -4.27
C PHE A 51 -7.63 -7.81 -4.89
N TYR A 52 -6.81 -8.61 -4.21
CA TYR A 52 -6.39 -9.93 -4.67
C TYR A 52 -7.47 -11.02 -4.50
N SER A 53 -8.59 -10.72 -3.84
CA SER A 53 -9.76 -11.58 -3.78
C SER A 53 -10.82 -11.12 -4.79
N ASP A 54 -11.72 -10.23 -4.38
CA ASP A 54 -12.86 -9.80 -5.20
C ASP A 54 -12.53 -8.65 -6.15
N GLY A 55 -11.61 -7.75 -5.78
CA GLY A 55 -11.32 -6.54 -6.56
C GLY A 55 -10.90 -6.84 -8.00
N GLN A 56 -10.06 -7.86 -8.20
CA GLN A 56 -9.60 -8.31 -9.52
C GLN A 56 -10.72 -8.74 -10.48
N LYS A 57 -11.92 -9.09 -9.98
CA LYS A 57 -13.07 -9.45 -10.84
C LYS A 57 -13.58 -8.26 -11.65
N LEU A 58 -13.31 -7.03 -11.22
CA LEU A 58 -13.67 -5.79 -11.93
C LEU A 58 -13.01 -5.65 -13.31
N LYS A 59 -11.98 -6.45 -13.63
CA LYS A 59 -11.40 -6.51 -14.98
C LYS A 59 -12.38 -7.02 -16.05
N ALA A 60 -13.43 -7.74 -15.65
CA ALA A 60 -14.44 -8.27 -16.57
C ALA A 60 -15.46 -7.21 -17.05
N LEU A 61 -15.48 -6.02 -16.44
CA LEU A 61 -16.38 -4.95 -16.83
C LEU A 61 -15.92 -4.30 -18.13
N SER A 62 -16.81 -4.27 -19.13
CA SER A 62 -16.51 -3.74 -20.46
C SER A 62 -16.14 -2.25 -20.49
N ASN A 63 -16.54 -1.49 -19.48
CA ASN A 63 -16.20 -0.07 -19.34
C ASN A 63 -14.88 0.14 -18.56
N ASN A 64 -14.26 -0.91 -18.05
CA ASN A 64 -12.97 -0.83 -17.38
C ASN A 64 -11.86 -1.08 -18.41
N PRO A 65 -10.87 -0.17 -18.54
CA PRO A 65 -9.72 -0.41 -19.41
C PRO A 65 -9.00 -1.72 -19.01
N LEU A 66 -8.50 -2.46 -19.99
CA LEU A 66 -7.77 -3.72 -19.75
C LEU A 66 -6.62 -3.54 -18.76
N GLU A 67 -5.94 -2.40 -18.85
CA GLU A 67 -4.79 -2.07 -18.01
C GLU A 67 -5.15 -1.49 -16.64
N CYS A 68 -6.43 -1.25 -16.33
CA CYS A 68 -6.79 -0.60 -15.07
C CYS A 68 -6.32 -1.44 -13.87
N MET A 69 -6.65 -2.73 -13.86
CA MET A 69 -6.38 -3.57 -12.71
C MET A 69 -4.89 -3.88 -12.60
N SER A 70 -4.20 -4.10 -13.73
CA SER A 70 -2.75 -4.30 -13.77
C SER A 70 -1.99 -3.05 -13.32
N ASN A 71 -2.45 -1.84 -13.66
CA ASN A 71 -1.84 -0.59 -13.20
C ASN A 71 -1.98 -0.43 -11.68
N ILE A 72 -3.17 -0.68 -11.12
CA ILE A 72 -3.39 -0.62 -9.67
C ILE A 72 -2.48 -1.62 -8.96
N GLU A 73 -2.39 -2.86 -9.46
CA GLU A 73 -1.52 -3.90 -8.90
C GLU A 73 -0.05 -3.46 -8.90
N GLN A 74 0.47 -3.03 -10.05
CA GLN A 74 1.86 -2.59 -10.18
C GLN A 74 2.19 -1.40 -9.29
N LEU A 75 1.29 -0.41 -9.19
CA LEU A 75 1.48 0.76 -8.34
C LEU A 75 1.42 0.39 -6.86
N HIS A 76 0.52 -0.52 -6.47
CA HIS A 76 0.42 -1.01 -5.10
C HIS A 76 1.66 -1.82 -4.69
N ASP A 77 2.14 -2.72 -5.55
CA ASP A 77 3.39 -3.45 -5.34
C ASP A 77 4.58 -2.51 -5.24
N LYS A 78 4.67 -1.53 -6.15
CA LYS A 78 5.73 -0.52 -6.15
C LYS A 78 5.73 0.32 -4.87
N LEU A 79 4.56 0.75 -4.39
CA LEU A 79 4.43 1.50 -3.15
C LEU A 79 5.02 0.72 -1.96
N HIS A 80 4.60 -0.52 -1.79
CA HIS A 80 5.09 -1.37 -0.70
C HIS A 80 6.57 -1.74 -0.88
N GLY A 81 7.05 -1.88 -2.12
CA GLY A 81 8.47 -2.04 -2.42
C GLY A 81 9.29 -0.84 -1.93
N ARG A 82 8.86 0.40 -2.21
CA ARG A 82 9.52 1.62 -1.71
C ARG A 82 9.52 1.69 -0.19
N TYR A 83 8.39 1.35 0.44
CA TYR A 83 8.33 1.28 1.90
C TYR A 83 9.25 0.21 2.48
N ARG A 84 9.39 -0.94 1.81
CA ARG A 84 10.30 -2.01 2.22
C ARG A 84 11.75 -1.55 2.23
N GLU A 85 12.20 -0.80 1.24
CA GLU A 85 13.56 -0.22 1.24
C GLU A 85 13.78 0.70 2.45
N ILE A 86 12.80 1.55 2.77
CA ILE A 86 12.84 2.41 3.98
C ILE A 86 12.89 1.55 5.25
N PHE A 87 12.03 0.52 5.33
CA PHE A 87 11.97 -0.39 6.47
C PHE A 87 13.30 -1.13 6.66
N ASP A 88 13.88 -1.67 5.59
CA ASP A 88 15.16 -2.37 5.64
C ASP A 88 16.29 -1.43 6.04
N LEU A 89 16.27 -0.16 5.61
CA LEU A 89 17.24 0.82 6.12
C LEU A 89 17.14 1.00 7.64
N PHE A 90 15.95 1.05 8.22
CA PHE A 90 15.77 1.21 9.67
C PHE A 90 15.97 -0.07 10.50
N TYR A 91 15.66 -1.23 9.93
CA TYR A 91 15.51 -2.49 10.68
C TYR A 91 16.36 -3.65 10.17
N SER A 92 17.13 -3.48 9.09
CA SER A 92 18.15 -4.47 8.71
C SER A 92 19.17 -4.59 9.83
N GLN A 93 19.12 -5.73 10.52
CA GLN A 93 20.14 -6.11 11.49
C GLN A 93 21.43 -6.37 10.72
N GLU A 94 22.52 -5.72 11.10
CA GLU A 94 23.82 -6.40 11.00
C GLU A 94 23.67 -7.69 11.81
N ASN A 95 23.64 -8.84 11.12
CA ASN A 95 23.57 -10.16 11.73
C ASN A 95 24.70 -10.37 12.74
N LYS A 96 24.46 -10.07 14.01
CA LYS A 96 25.28 -10.52 15.15
C LYS A 96 24.41 -10.82 16.37
N GLY A 97 23.67 -11.92 16.34
CA GLY A 97 22.98 -12.43 17.53
C GLY A 97 22.33 -13.78 17.29
N GLY A 98 22.80 -14.81 17.99
CA GLY A 98 22.42 -16.21 17.81
C GLY A 98 20.95 -16.54 18.16
N PHE A 99 20.69 -17.84 18.27
CA PHE A 99 19.41 -18.58 18.35
C PHE A 99 18.30 -18.07 19.31
N LEU A 100 18.46 -16.92 20.00
CA LEU A 100 17.50 -16.32 20.94
C LEU A 100 16.79 -15.05 20.42
N SER A 101 17.01 -14.63 19.17
CA SER A 101 16.46 -13.39 18.60
C SER A 101 14.95 -13.37 18.31
N LYS A 102 14.23 -14.48 18.52
CA LYS A 102 12.80 -14.62 18.13
C LYS A 102 11.78 -13.88 19.00
N ILE A 103 12.19 -13.14 20.03
CA ILE A 103 11.27 -12.50 21.01
C ILE A 103 11.43 -10.96 21.06
N PHE A 104 12.41 -10.37 20.37
CA PHE A 104 12.62 -8.91 20.40
C PHE A 104 12.01 -8.23 19.16
N LYS A 105 11.13 -7.23 19.38
CA LYS A 105 10.75 -6.25 18.35
C LYS A 105 12.05 -5.65 17.77
N PRO A 106 12.20 -5.56 16.44
CA PRO A 106 13.40 -5.01 15.85
C PRO A 106 13.54 -3.55 16.30
N LYS A 107 14.67 -3.21 16.92
CA LYS A 107 14.97 -1.82 17.31
C LYS A 107 15.35 -1.04 16.07
N GLN A 108 14.79 0.15 15.92
CA GLN A 108 15.16 1.10 14.88
C GLN A 108 16.65 1.47 15.05
N LYS A 109 17.44 1.31 14.00
CA LYS A 109 18.85 1.71 14.00
C LYS A 109 18.98 3.22 13.80
N VAL A 110 20.03 3.82 14.36
CA VAL A 110 20.40 5.20 14.04
C VAL A 110 21.01 5.22 12.64
N LEU A 111 20.45 6.01 11.74
CA LEU A 111 20.91 6.12 10.35
C LEU A 111 22.09 7.06 10.22
N THR A 112 23.02 6.75 9.32
CA THR A 112 24.02 7.69 8.82
C THR A 112 23.38 8.77 7.96
N GLU A 113 24.09 9.88 7.70
CA GLU A 113 23.60 10.93 6.78
C GLU A 113 23.30 10.38 5.38
N SER A 114 24.12 9.47 4.87
CA SER A 114 23.91 8.82 3.57
C SER A 114 22.66 7.94 3.57
N GLU A 115 22.41 7.18 4.63
CA GLU A 115 21.21 6.36 4.75
C GLU A 115 19.95 7.22 4.93
N LEU A 116 20.04 8.31 5.69
CA LEU A 116 18.95 9.26 5.82
C LEU A 116 18.60 9.92 4.48
N LYS A 117 19.61 10.21 3.65
CA LYS A 117 19.37 10.70 2.28
C LYS A 117 18.63 9.66 1.44
N LEU A 118 19.04 8.39 1.48
CA LEU A 118 18.35 7.30 0.78
C LEU A 118 16.91 7.12 1.26
N VAL A 119 16.67 7.16 2.58
CA VAL A 119 15.32 7.13 3.16
C VAL A 119 14.45 8.25 2.60
N ASN A 120 14.97 9.48 2.52
CA ASN A 120 14.22 10.61 1.98
C ASN A 120 13.94 10.46 0.48
N GLU A 121 14.91 9.96 -0.30
CA GLU A 121 14.72 9.68 -1.74
C GLU A 121 13.64 8.62 -1.97
N GLU A 122 13.69 7.52 -1.23
CA GLU A 122 12.68 6.46 -1.30
C GLU A 122 11.31 6.96 -0.81
N TYR A 123 11.26 7.79 0.22
CA TYR A 123 10.01 8.39 0.70
C TYR A 123 9.38 9.31 -0.36
N VAL A 124 10.15 10.17 -1.03
CA VAL A 124 9.63 11.01 -2.12
C VAL A 124 9.13 10.14 -3.29
N ALA A 125 9.85 9.08 -3.65
CA ALA A 125 9.40 8.14 -4.68
C ALA A 125 8.13 7.38 -4.28
N MET A 126 7.99 7.03 -3.00
CA MET A 126 6.80 6.40 -2.42
C MET A 126 5.61 7.36 -2.48
N GLN A 127 5.78 8.64 -2.10
CA GLN A 127 4.72 9.66 -2.19
C GLN A 127 4.19 9.79 -3.61
N LYS A 128 5.09 9.92 -4.59
CA LYS A 128 4.71 9.99 -6.01
C LYS A 128 3.94 8.74 -6.46
N THR A 129 4.38 7.56 -6.02
CA THR A 129 3.70 6.29 -6.33
C THR A 129 2.31 6.24 -5.69
N ALA A 130 2.15 6.75 -4.47
CA ALA A 130 0.86 6.84 -3.80
C ALA A 130 -0.11 7.78 -4.53
N GLU A 131 0.36 8.93 -5.01
CA GLU A 131 -0.44 9.86 -5.81
C GLU A 131 -0.92 9.23 -7.12
N GLU A 132 -0.03 8.50 -7.81
CA GLU A 132 -0.37 7.74 -9.02
C GLU A 132 -1.41 6.64 -8.73
N LEU A 133 -1.25 5.91 -7.63
CA LEU A 133 -2.17 4.86 -7.20
C LEU A 133 -3.55 5.41 -6.84
N LEU A 134 -3.60 6.50 -6.06
CA LEU A 134 -4.85 7.21 -5.72
C LEU A 134 -5.58 7.63 -6.99
N ALA A 135 -4.85 8.20 -7.97
CA ALA A 135 -5.47 8.62 -9.22
C ALA A 135 -6.11 7.45 -9.99
N GLU A 136 -5.49 6.28 -10.02
CA GLU A 136 -6.06 5.07 -10.63
C GLU A 136 -7.27 4.53 -9.87
N ILE A 137 -7.21 4.51 -8.53
CA ILE A 137 -8.34 4.11 -7.67
C ILE A 137 -9.54 5.04 -7.90
N SER A 138 -9.34 6.35 -7.86
CA SER A 138 -10.42 7.31 -8.09
C SER A 138 -10.98 7.22 -9.52
N ARG A 139 -10.14 6.93 -10.52
CA ARG A 139 -10.60 6.67 -11.90
C ARG A 139 -11.49 5.43 -11.97
N LEU A 140 -11.09 4.34 -11.32
CA LEU A 140 -11.91 3.13 -11.21
C LEU A 140 -13.23 3.42 -10.52
N GLN A 141 -13.22 4.11 -9.38
CA GLN A 141 -14.42 4.47 -8.64
C GLN A 141 -15.41 5.27 -9.50
N ARG A 142 -14.95 6.31 -10.21
CA ARG A 142 -15.80 7.08 -11.13
C ARG A 142 -16.43 6.23 -12.22
N ARG A 143 -15.69 5.25 -12.76
CA ARG A 143 -16.24 4.30 -13.74
C ARG A 143 -17.32 3.42 -13.11
N LEU A 144 -17.09 2.88 -11.92
CA LEU A 144 -18.04 2.00 -11.24
C LEU A 144 -19.33 2.72 -10.83
N VAL A 145 -19.27 4.01 -10.49
CA VAL A 145 -20.47 4.82 -10.24
C VAL A 145 -21.42 4.78 -11.43
N ALA A 146 -20.89 4.84 -12.66
CA ALA A 146 -21.68 4.81 -13.90
C ALA A 146 -22.14 3.40 -14.34
N VAL A 147 -21.70 2.33 -13.69
CA VAL A 147 -22.14 0.95 -13.98
C VAL A 147 -23.38 0.63 -13.18
N SER A 148 -24.37 -0.06 -13.77
CA SER A 148 -25.55 -0.49 -13.02
C SER A 148 -25.19 -1.51 -11.93
N GLU A 149 -25.99 -1.57 -10.88
CA GLU A 149 -25.73 -2.49 -9.77
C GLU A 149 -25.75 -3.96 -10.24
N GLU A 150 -26.68 -4.31 -11.12
CA GLU A 150 -26.84 -5.67 -11.66
C GLU A 150 -25.58 -6.16 -12.36
N LYS A 151 -24.89 -5.27 -13.11
CA LYS A 151 -23.66 -5.62 -13.82
C LYS A 151 -22.50 -5.93 -12.86
N ILE A 152 -22.41 -5.22 -11.74
CA ILE A 152 -21.37 -5.47 -10.73
C ILE A 152 -21.74 -6.72 -9.91
N ASN A 153 -23.02 -6.88 -9.56
CA ASN A 153 -23.53 -8.04 -8.84
C ASN A 153 -23.40 -9.34 -9.66
N ALA A 154 -23.37 -9.26 -10.99
CA ALA A 154 -23.12 -10.40 -11.87
C ALA A 154 -21.66 -10.91 -11.87
N LEU A 155 -20.73 -10.18 -11.23
CA LEU A 155 -19.32 -10.58 -11.12
C LEU A 155 -19.02 -11.51 -9.93
N VAL A 156 -20.03 -12.06 -9.26
CA VAL A 156 -19.85 -12.94 -8.08
C VAL A 156 -19.12 -14.23 -8.48
#